data_AF-A0A7C4ZGW4-F1
#
_entry.id   AF-A0A7C4ZGW4-F1
#
_cell.length_a   1.000
_cell.length_b   1.000
_cell.length_c   1.000
_cell.angle_alpha   90.00
_cell.angle_beta   90.00
_cell.angle_gamma   90.00
#
_symmetry.space_group_name_H-M   'P 1'
#
loop_
_entity.id
_entity.type
_entity.pdbx_description
1 polymer ?
#
loop_
_entity_poly.entity_id
_entity_poly.type
_entity_poly.pdbx_seq_one_letter_code
_entity_poly.pdbx_strand_id
1 'polypeptide(L)'
;PKFFVPWHGEGRHQTNFRWLVEKMPKPPVKTIVPENGDVLVLTGDDLKKTGRVKAGALYVDGLGVGDITDDILEERQAMAADGIVILTALVSERPVVEVVSRGFVKAGQRLHSEIRRMATEAIQKGVREKKPLEQIRDDVYYPAKKFIRKATGRDPILIPILFEA
;
A
#
# COMPACT_ATOMS: atom_id res chain seq x y z
N PRO A 1 -24.66 26.02 -23.55
CA PRO A 1 -25.05 24.67 -24.06
C PRO A 1 -26.22 24.13 -23.21
N LYS A 2 -27.08 23.22 -23.74
CA LYS A 2 -28.19 22.63 -22.95
C LYS A 2 -27.67 21.79 -21.78
N PHE A 3 -26.61 21.01 -22.03
CA PHE A 3 -25.90 20.22 -21.03
C PHE A 3 -24.40 20.54 -21.07
N PHE A 4 -23.72 20.43 -19.94
CA PHE A 4 -22.30 20.73 -19.84
C PHE A 4 -21.54 19.60 -19.12
N VAL A 5 -20.37 19.27 -19.65
CA VAL A 5 -19.45 18.27 -19.06
C VAL A 5 -18.06 18.91 -19.09
N PRO A 6 -17.55 19.41 -17.95
CA PRO A 6 -16.18 19.92 -17.89
C PRO A 6 -15.20 18.77 -18.14
N TRP A 7 -14.18 19.04 -18.94
CA TRP A 7 -13.16 18.07 -19.36
C TRP A 7 -11.75 18.66 -19.19
N HIS A 8 -10.76 17.78 -19.10
CA HIS A 8 -9.33 18.09 -18.94
C HIS A 8 -9.00 18.94 -17.70
N GLY A 9 -8.86 18.26 -16.56
CA GLY A 9 -8.36 18.83 -15.31
C GLY A 9 -8.74 17.97 -14.11
N GLU A 10 -8.02 18.13 -13.00
CA GLU A 10 -8.41 17.53 -11.71
C GLU A 10 -9.80 18.02 -11.25
N GLY A 11 -10.38 17.33 -10.26
CA GLY A 11 -11.72 17.63 -9.75
C GLY A 11 -11.92 19.10 -9.35
N ARG A 12 -10.88 19.77 -8.83
CA ARG A 12 -10.92 21.22 -8.53
C ARG A 12 -11.15 22.09 -9.75
N HIS A 13 -10.50 21.78 -10.87
CA HIS A 13 -10.64 22.56 -12.11
C HIS A 13 -12.04 22.38 -12.69
N GLN A 14 -12.51 21.12 -12.74
CA GLN A 14 -13.83 20.80 -13.28
C GLN A 14 -14.96 21.39 -12.43
N THR A 15 -14.81 21.37 -11.10
CA THR A 15 -15.78 21.97 -10.17
C THR A 15 -15.82 23.49 -10.31
N ASN A 16 -14.66 24.15 -10.39
CA ASN A 16 -14.61 25.59 -10.62
C ASN A 16 -15.19 25.98 -11.98
N PHE A 17 -14.93 25.18 -13.03
CA PHE A 17 -15.48 25.43 -14.35
C PHE A 17 -17.01 25.26 -14.36
N ARG A 18 -17.54 24.26 -13.65
CA ARG A 18 -18.98 24.14 -13.41
C ARG A 18 -19.55 25.41 -12.77
N TRP A 19 -18.96 25.90 -11.68
CA TRP A 19 -19.43 27.12 -11.01
C TRP A 19 -19.34 28.37 -11.89
N LEU A 20 -18.29 28.47 -12.71
CA LEU A 20 -18.14 29.55 -13.67
C LEU A 20 -19.30 29.55 -14.68
N VAL A 21 -19.63 28.38 -15.23
CA VAL A 21 -20.67 28.21 -16.25
C VAL A 21 -22.08 28.39 -15.65
N GLU A 22 -22.29 28.03 -14.38
CA GLU A 22 -23.53 28.28 -13.64
C GLU A 22 -23.81 29.78 -13.42
N LYS A 23 -22.77 30.63 -13.42
CA LYS A 23 -22.89 32.10 -13.28
C LYS A 23 -23.11 32.85 -14.59
N MET A 24 -23.11 32.15 -15.74
CA MET A 24 -23.33 32.79 -17.03
C MET A 24 -24.80 33.17 -17.23
N PRO A 25 -25.12 34.15 -18.12
CA PRO A 25 -26.50 34.59 -18.34
C PRO A 25 -27.47 33.50 -18.80
N LYS A 26 -26.95 32.44 -19.44
CA LYS A 26 -27.72 31.27 -19.88
C LYS A 26 -27.01 30.00 -19.39
N PRO A 27 -27.16 29.62 -18.11
CA PRO A 27 -26.48 28.44 -17.58
C PRO A 27 -27.07 27.17 -18.21
N PRO A 28 -26.28 26.09 -18.30
CA PRO A 28 -26.77 24.79 -18.76
C PRO A 28 -27.84 24.26 -17.82
N VAL A 29 -28.78 23.49 -18.38
CA VAL A 29 -29.85 22.83 -17.60
C VAL A 29 -29.26 21.81 -16.63
N LYS A 30 -28.17 21.15 -17.04
CA LYS A 30 -27.46 20.17 -16.20
C LYS A 30 -25.97 20.16 -16.52
N THR A 31 -25.16 20.13 -15.47
CA THR A 31 -23.71 19.92 -15.54
C THR A 31 -23.34 18.64 -14.81
N ILE A 32 -22.60 17.75 -15.46
CA ILE A 32 -22.07 16.53 -14.83
C ILE A 32 -20.55 16.59 -14.85
N VAL A 33 -19.92 16.48 -13.68
CA VAL A 33 -18.46 16.31 -13.52
C VAL A 33 -18.17 14.81 -13.62
N PRO A 34 -17.57 14.32 -14.72
CA PRO A 34 -17.37 12.89 -14.92
C PRO A 34 -16.10 12.40 -14.22
N GLU A 35 -16.13 11.17 -13.74
CA GLU A 35 -14.92 10.44 -13.34
C GLU A 35 -14.50 9.43 -14.41
N ASN A 36 -13.23 9.04 -14.43
CA ASN A 36 -12.74 8.01 -15.35
C ASN A 36 -13.55 6.72 -15.18
N GLY A 37 -14.06 6.20 -16.29
CA GLY A 37 -14.90 4.99 -16.33
C GLY A 37 -16.40 5.24 -16.16
N ASP A 38 -16.85 6.48 -15.91
CA ASP A 38 -18.28 6.80 -15.89
C ASP A 38 -18.91 6.68 -17.29
N VAL A 39 -20.10 6.06 -17.37
CA VAL A 39 -20.89 5.97 -18.61
C VAL A 39 -21.95 7.06 -18.60
N LEU A 40 -21.79 8.05 -19.50
CA LEU A 40 -22.76 9.12 -19.70
C LEU A 40 -23.67 8.81 -20.91
N VAL A 41 -24.97 8.88 -20.69
CA VAL A 41 -25.99 8.76 -21.75
C VAL A 41 -26.59 10.13 -22.00
N LEU A 42 -26.45 10.58 -23.25
CA LEU A 42 -27.05 11.81 -23.76
C LEU A 42 -28.24 11.46 -24.65
N THR A 43 -29.37 12.10 -24.37
CA THR A 43 -30.58 12.08 -25.20
C THR A 43 -30.93 13.52 -25.59
N GLY A 44 -31.97 13.73 -26.41
CA GLY A 44 -32.42 15.08 -26.77
C GLY A 44 -32.78 15.94 -25.55
N ASP A 45 -33.27 15.31 -24.48
CA ASP A 45 -33.84 15.99 -23.32
C ASP A 45 -33.12 15.73 -22.00
N ASP A 46 -32.16 14.82 -21.97
CA ASP A 46 -31.44 14.50 -20.74
C ASP A 46 -29.98 14.10 -20.96
N LEU A 47 -29.16 14.40 -19.95
CA LEU A 47 -27.81 13.90 -19.77
C LEU A 47 -27.74 13.21 -18.40
N LYS A 48 -27.36 11.94 -18.35
CA LYS A 48 -27.30 11.17 -17.11
C LYS A 48 -26.12 10.21 -17.06
N LYS A 49 -25.60 9.99 -15.85
CA LYS A 49 -24.67 8.89 -15.55
C LYS A 49 -25.48 7.61 -15.36
N THR A 50 -25.14 6.56 -16.10
CA THR A 50 -25.94 5.31 -16.14
C THR A 50 -25.18 4.08 -15.65
N GLY A 51 -23.88 4.18 -15.44
CA GLY A 51 -23.07 3.07 -14.95
C GLY A 51 -21.59 3.41 -14.94
N ARG A 52 -20.78 2.35 -14.76
CA ARG A 52 -19.32 2.40 -14.83
C ARG A 52 -18.78 1.24 -15.64
N VAL A 53 -17.68 1.49 -16.34
CA VAL A 53 -16.81 0.48 -16.94
C VAL A 53 -15.47 0.47 -16.23
N LYS A 54 -14.71 -0.63 -16.38
CA LYS A 54 -13.35 -0.71 -15.84
C LYS A 54 -12.48 0.36 -16.52
N ALA A 55 -11.94 1.26 -15.71
CA ALA A 55 -10.97 2.27 -16.11
C ALA A 55 -9.88 2.35 -15.04
N GLY A 56 -8.67 2.70 -15.45
CA GLY A 56 -7.50 2.75 -14.58
C GLY A 56 -6.27 3.17 -15.37
N ALA A 57 -5.13 3.20 -14.70
CA ALA A 57 -3.84 3.43 -15.34
C ALA A 57 -3.17 2.09 -15.67
N LEU A 58 -2.34 2.10 -16.72
CA LEU A 58 -1.31 1.09 -16.93
C LEU A 58 0.04 1.78 -16.81
N TYR A 59 0.93 1.20 -16.03
CA TYR A 59 2.27 1.71 -15.83
C TYR A 59 3.21 1.15 -16.90
N VAL A 60 4.11 1.99 -17.40
CA VAL A 60 5.11 1.63 -18.42
C VAL A 60 6.49 1.96 -17.87
N ASP A 61 7.39 0.98 -17.85
CA ASP A 61 8.79 1.15 -17.41
C ASP A 61 9.73 0.47 -18.40
N GLY A 62 10.47 1.28 -19.16
CA GLY A 62 11.45 0.84 -20.15
C GLY A 62 10.89 -0.15 -21.17
N LEU A 63 11.15 -1.45 -20.94
CA LEU A 63 10.78 -2.56 -21.82
C LEU A 63 9.42 -3.19 -21.47
N GLY A 64 8.84 -2.85 -20.32
CA GLY A 64 7.64 -3.47 -19.76
C GLY A 64 6.40 -2.59 -19.84
N VAL A 65 5.25 -3.17 -20.20
CA VAL A 65 3.93 -2.52 -20.19
C VAL A 65 3.02 -3.31 -19.26
N GLY A 66 2.68 -2.72 -18.11
CA GLY A 66 1.84 -3.36 -17.10
C GLY A 66 2.61 -4.25 -16.10
N ASP A 67 3.93 -4.34 -16.23
CA ASP A 67 4.82 -5.11 -15.33
C ASP A 67 4.89 -4.51 -13.92
N ILE A 68 4.60 -3.21 -13.80
CA ILE A 68 4.41 -2.50 -12.53
C ILE A 68 2.93 -2.39 -12.26
N THR A 69 2.52 -2.81 -11.07
CA THR A 69 1.15 -2.72 -10.55
C THR A 69 1.06 -1.75 -9.39
N ASP A 70 -0.17 -1.38 -9.01
CA ASP A 70 -0.43 -0.58 -7.82
C ASP A 70 0.18 -1.22 -6.56
N ASP A 71 0.05 -2.55 -6.39
CA ASP A 71 0.62 -3.28 -5.26
C ASP A 71 2.14 -3.08 -5.13
N ILE A 72 2.87 -3.13 -6.25
CA ILE A 72 4.32 -2.90 -6.28
C ILE A 72 4.64 -1.45 -5.92
N LEU A 73 3.83 -0.49 -6.35
CA LEU A 73 4.01 0.92 -6.01
C LEU A 73 3.72 1.18 -4.52
N GLU A 74 2.69 0.54 -3.96
CA GLU A 74 2.36 0.62 -2.54
C GLU A 74 3.49 0.06 -1.67
N GLU A 75 4.04 -1.11 -2.03
CA GLU A 75 5.21 -1.67 -1.34
C GLU A 75 6.42 -0.72 -1.42
N ARG A 76 6.69 -0.13 -2.60
CA ARG A 76 7.76 0.87 -2.76
C ARG A 76 7.53 2.10 -1.89
N GLN A 77 6.30 2.60 -1.81
CA GLN A 77 5.96 3.74 -0.96
C GLN A 77 6.17 3.42 0.53
N ALA A 78 5.73 2.25 0.98
CA ALA A 78 5.95 1.79 2.35
C ALA A 78 7.45 1.64 2.67
N MET A 79 8.23 1.04 1.77
CA MET A 79 9.69 0.93 1.91
C MET A 79 10.38 2.30 1.95
N ALA A 80 9.92 3.26 1.13
CA ALA A 80 10.50 4.60 1.09
C ALA A 80 10.17 5.42 2.34
N ALA A 81 8.96 5.28 2.88
CA ALA A 81 8.49 6.01 4.05
C ALA A 81 9.14 5.49 5.35
N ASP A 82 9.03 4.19 5.59
CA ASP A 82 9.39 3.59 6.88
C ASP A 82 10.62 2.69 6.82
N GLY A 83 11.08 2.27 5.65
CA GLY A 83 12.20 1.37 5.49
C GLY A 83 11.80 -0.11 5.59
N ILE A 84 12.81 -0.96 5.66
CA ILE A 84 12.66 -2.42 5.68
C ILE A 84 13.52 -3.06 6.78
N VAL A 85 12.97 -4.09 7.40
CA VAL A 85 13.63 -4.97 8.37
C VAL A 85 13.52 -6.41 7.85
N ILE A 86 14.66 -7.04 7.64
CA ILE A 86 14.78 -8.44 7.23
C ILE A 86 15.25 -9.23 8.45
N LEU A 87 14.51 -10.27 8.80
CA LEU A 87 14.85 -11.20 9.86
C LEU A 87 15.05 -12.57 9.24
N THR A 88 16.27 -13.08 9.33
CA THR A 88 16.60 -14.43 8.85
C THR A 88 16.86 -15.33 10.04
N ALA A 89 16.28 -16.53 10.06
CA ALA A 89 16.57 -17.48 11.12
C ALA A 89 16.67 -18.93 10.63
N LEU A 90 17.60 -19.66 11.24
CA LEU A 90 17.69 -21.11 11.16
C LEU A 90 16.93 -21.72 12.35
N VAL A 91 15.87 -22.48 12.06
CA VAL A 91 14.99 -23.11 13.03
C VAL A 91 15.59 -24.44 13.46
N SER A 92 16.09 -24.47 14.69
CA SER A 92 16.66 -25.65 15.34
C SER A 92 16.54 -25.52 16.86
N GLU A 93 17.03 -26.50 17.63
CA GLU A 93 17.12 -26.38 19.10
C GLU A 93 18.00 -25.21 19.56
N ARG A 94 18.98 -24.84 18.72
CA ARG A 94 19.87 -23.69 18.92
C ARG A 94 19.70 -22.73 17.74
N PRO A 95 18.60 -21.96 17.72
CA PRO A 95 18.30 -21.15 16.56
C PRO A 95 19.32 -20.02 16.40
N VAL A 96 19.67 -19.75 15.15
CA VAL A 96 20.53 -18.64 14.76
C VAL A 96 19.64 -17.60 14.11
N VAL A 97 19.64 -16.37 14.63
CA VAL A 97 18.78 -15.28 14.16
C VAL A 97 19.63 -14.06 13.78
N GLU A 98 19.47 -13.58 12.56
CA GLU A 98 20.10 -12.37 12.04
C GLU A 98 19.03 -11.34 11.67
N VAL A 99 19.29 -10.07 11.99
CA VAL A 99 18.38 -8.96 11.71
C VAL A 99 19.18 -7.90 10.96
N VAL A 100 18.70 -7.54 9.78
CA VAL A 100 19.28 -6.50 8.93
C VAL A 100 18.19 -5.48 8.63
N SER A 101 18.52 -4.19 8.63
CA SER A 101 17.56 -3.16 8.27
C SER A 101 18.15 -2.15 7.29
N ARG A 102 17.34 -1.66 6.35
CA ARG A 102 17.71 -0.60 5.40
C ARG A 102 16.65 0.49 5.35
N GLY A 103 17.07 1.74 5.21
CA GLY A 103 16.16 2.90 5.20
C GLY A 103 15.40 3.12 6.52
N PHE A 104 15.65 2.27 7.51
CA PHE A 104 15.02 2.29 8.82
C PHE A 104 15.93 2.99 9.84
N VAL A 105 15.32 3.68 10.80
CA VAL A 105 15.91 4.63 11.78
C VAL A 105 17.34 4.27 12.20
N LYS A 106 18.25 5.27 12.28
CA LYS A 106 19.64 5.12 12.79
C LYS A 106 19.77 4.65 14.25
N ALA A 107 18.67 4.42 14.95
CA ALA A 107 18.64 3.76 16.26
C ALA A 107 18.55 2.24 16.02
N GLY A 108 19.63 1.54 15.69
CA GLY A 108 20.88 1.44 16.46
C GLY A 108 20.84 0.08 17.17
N GLN A 109 21.91 -0.72 17.05
CA GLN A 109 22.07 -2.14 17.45
C GLN A 109 21.16 -2.71 18.55
N ARG A 110 20.79 -1.93 19.57
CA ARG A 110 19.82 -2.28 20.62
C ARG A 110 18.45 -2.76 20.09
N LEU A 111 17.91 -2.13 19.06
CA LEU A 111 16.62 -2.57 18.51
C LEU A 111 16.77 -3.94 17.84
N HIS A 112 17.85 -4.12 17.07
CA HIS A 112 18.16 -5.40 16.44
C HIS A 112 18.38 -6.51 17.47
N SER A 113 19.07 -6.21 18.59
CA SER A 113 19.28 -7.20 19.65
C SER A 113 17.97 -7.60 20.33
N GLU A 114 17.04 -6.68 20.57
CA GLU A 114 15.74 -7.02 21.15
C GLU A 114 14.86 -7.82 20.18
N ILE A 115 14.81 -7.43 18.90
CA ILE A 115 14.10 -8.21 17.87
C ILE A 115 14.69 -9.62 17.77
N ARG A 116 16.02 -9.72 17.75
CA ARG A 116 16.73 -11.01 17.74
C ARG A 116 16.34 -11.85 18.96
N ARG A 117 16.38 -11.28 20.16
CA ARG A 117 16.00 -11.98 21.40
C ARG A 117 14.57 -12.51 21.34
N MET A 118 13.61 -11.65 20.97
CA MET A 118 12.20 -12.03 20.84
C MET A 118 11.99 -13.16 19.83
N ALA A 119 12.67 -13.08 18.68
CA ALA A 119 12.57 -14.11 17.65
C ALA A 119 13.20 -15.43 18.09
N THR A 120 14.37 -15.41 18.75
CA THR A 120 15.00 -16.61 19.32
C THR A 120 14.07 -17.30 20.33
N GLU A 121 13.44 -16.52 21.23
CA GLU A 121 12.47 -17.05 22.21
C GLU A 121 11.25 -17.69 21.55
N ALA A 122 10.68 -17.01 20.53
CA ALA A 122 9.55 -17.52 19.77
C ALA A 122 9.89 -18.82 19.02
N ILE A 123 11.05 -18.87 18.36
CA ILE A 123 11.52 -20.05 17.63
C ILE A 123 11.76 -21.23 18.58
N GLN A 124 12.47 -21.00 19.70
CA GLN A 124 12.71 -22.07 20.69
C GLN A 124 11.41 -22.63 21.26
N LYS A 125 10.43 -21.76 21.52
CA LYS A 125 9.10 -22.19 21.95
C LYS A 125 8.41 -23.01 20.86
N GLY A 126 8.41 -22.53 19.61
CA GLY A 126 7.84 -23.23 18.47
C GLY A 126 8.44 -24.61 18.24
N VAL A 127 9.76 -24.74 18.31
CA VAL A 127 10.48 -26.02 18.17
C VAL A 127 10.10 -26.99 19.30
N ARG A 128 10.08 -26.52 20.56
CA ARG A 128 9.65 -27.36 21.71
C ARG A 128 8.22 -27.86 21.58
N GLU A 129 7.33 -27.01 21.09
CA GLU A 129 5.91 -27.32 20.87
C GLU A 129 5.66 -28.06 19.54
N LYS A 130 6.71 -28.33 18.75
CA LYS A 130 6.65 -28.96 17.42
C LYS A 130 5.65 -28.26 16.48
N LYS A 131 5.63 -26.93 16.51
CA LYS A 131 4.77 -26.13 15.64
C LYS A 131 5.23 -26.17 14.19
N PRO A 132 4.31 -26.09 13.21
CA PRO A 132 4.66 -25.84 11.81
C PRO A 132 5.44 -24.53 11.63
N LEU A 133 6.36 -24.50 10.67
CA LEU A 133 7.21 -23.34 10.37
C LEU A 133 6.41 -22.03 10.15
N GLU A 134 5.24 -22.13 9.52
CA GLU A 134 4.33 -21.00 9.29
C GLU A 134 3.83 -20.36 10.59
N GLN A 135 3.49 -21.17 11.59
CA GLN A 135 3.08 -20.66 12.90
C GLN A 135 4.25 -20.03 13.65
N ILE A 136 5.45 -20.61 13.53
CA ILE A 136 6.67 -20.03 14.10
C ILE A 136 6.96 -18.67 13.46
N ARG A 137 6.77 -18.55 12.12
CA ARG A 137 6.92 -17.28 11.39
C ARG A 137 5.98 -16.21 11.93
N ASP A 138 4.72 -16.55 12.17
CA ASP A 138 3.73 -15.61 12.70
C ASP A 138 4.02 -15.22 14.16
N ASP A 139 4.44 -16.19 14.97
CA ASP A 139 4.89 -15.99 16.36
C ASP A 139 6.12 -15.06 16.45
N VAL A 140 6.95 -15.00 15.40
CA VAL A 140 8.05 -14.03 15.28
C VAL A 140 7.55 -12.69 14.75
N TYR A 141 6.74 -12.71 13.68
CA TYR A 141 6.32 -11.53 12.92
C TYR A 141 5.50 -10.55 13.77
N TYR A 142 4.40 -11.00 14.37
CA TYR A 142 3.47 -10.09 15.04
C TYR A 142 4.07 -9.41 16.28
N PRO A 143 4.80 -10.12 17.17
CA PRO A 143 5.45 -9.48 18.31
C PRO A 143 6.54 -8.50 17.89
N ALA A 144 7.39 -8.87 16.91
CA ALA A 144 8.44 -7.98 16.40
C ALA A 144 7.84 -6.71 15.78
N LYS A 145 6.81 -6.84 14.93
CA LYS A 145 6.11 -5.70 14.32
C LYS A 145 5.50 -4.77 15.37
N LYS A 146 4.81 -5.34 16.37
CA LYS A 146 4.24 -4.56 17.49
C LYS A 146 5.32 -3.84 18.30
N PHE A 147 6.44 -4.50 18.58
CA PHE A 147 7.57 -3.92 19.29
C PHE A 147 8.19 -2.76 18.51
N ILE A 148 8.48 -2.94 17.23
CA ILE A 148 9.05 -1.90 16.35
C ILE A 148 8.17 -0.66 16.36
N ARG A 149 6.85 -0.82 16.17
CA ARG A 149 5.90 0.29 16.19
C ARG A 149 5.85 1.01 17.53
N LYS A 150 5.88 0.26 18.64
CA LYS A 150 5.88 0.84 19.99
C LYS A 150 7.18 1.58 20.31
N ALA A 151 8.32 1.05 19.88
CA ALA A 151 9.64 1.58 20.20
C ALA A 151 10.02 2.78 19.32
N THR A 152 9.58 2.80 18.06
CA THR A 152 10.04 3.77 17.06
C THR A 152 8.95 4.66 16.49
N GLY A 153 7.68 4.32 16.69
CA GLY A 153 6.54 5.01 16.06
C GLY A 153 6.38 4.73 14.55
N ARG A 154 7.25 3.91 13.95
CA ARG A 154 7.24 3.56 12.52
C ARG A 154 6.68 2.17 12.26
N ASP A 155 6.25 1.90 11.03
CA ASP A 155 5.75 0.59 10.61
C ASP A 155 6.52 0.07 9.37
N PRO A 156 7.82 -0.26 9.51
CA PRO A 156 8.61 -0.74 8.38
C PRO A 156 8.08 -2.09 7.88
N ILE A 157 8.37 -2.40 6.62
CA ILE A 157 8.14 -3.75 6.11
C ILE A 157 9.05 -4.72 6.87
N LEU A 158 8.45 -5.74 7.48
CA LEU A 158 9.16 -6.82 8.17
C LEU A 158 9.07 -8.09 7.33
N ILE A 159 10.22 -8.61 6.89
CA ILE A 159 10.30 -9.86 6.12
C ILE A 159 10.97 -10.94 6.96
N PRO A 160 10.21 -11.87 7.57
CA PRO A 160 10.76 -13.01 8.29
C PRO A 160 11.03 -14.18 7.32
N ILE A 161 12.29 -14.58 7.21
CA ILE A 161 12.75 -15.71 6.42
C ILE A 161 13.23 -16.79 7.40
N LEU A 162 12.47 -17.88 7.49
CA LEU A 162 12.81 -19.02 8.35
C LEU A 162 13.23 -20.20 7.49
N PHE A 163 14.33 -20.84 7.87
CA PHE A 163 14.82 -22.08 7.26
C PHE A 163 14.77 -23.19 8.30
N GLU A 164 14.33 -24.39 7.93
CA GLU A 164 14.53 -25.58 8.76
C GLU A 164 15.97 -26.08 8.60
N ALA A 165 16.56 -26.53 9.72
CA ALA A 165 17.90 -27.11 9.76
C ALA A 165 17.89 -28.61 9.48
#